data_AF-A0A9N7VXW4-F1
#
_entry.id   AF-A0A9N7VXW4-F1
#
_cell.length_a   1.000
_cell.length_b   1.000
_cell.length_c   1.000
_cell.angle_alpha   90.00
_cell.angle_beta   90.00
_cell.angle_gamma   90.00
#
_symmetry.space_group_name_H-M   'P 1'
#
loop_
_entity.id
_entity.type
_entity.pdbx_description
1 polymer ?
#
loop_
_entity_poly.entity_id
_entity_poly.type
_entity_poly.pdbx_seq_one_letter_code
_entity_poly.pdbx_strand_id
1 'polypeptide(L)'
;MEMIEDTAGAGRHCQCIETIVQFLPQVERVSLGVSKSSLHEHAREQYEKLSTMHKNMQKLYESIGNYFAFDPHSVSLEDFFGELANFRLLYMEAVKENHKKREMEEKIKRAKLAKEKAEREKQERQQKKKQLIDMNKEGDETGVMDSLMEALQSGAAFRDRRKRTPRNGDQSPSSPSSRWPGANYGNRTLVSLAE
;
A
#
# COMPACT_ATOMS: atom_id res chain seq x y z
N MET A 1 2.15 17.73 -28.07
CA MET A 1 1.57 18.47 -29.22
C MET A 1 2.01 19.94 -29.31
N GLU A 2 2.30 20.64 -28.20
CA GLU A 2 2.65 22.07 -28.23
C GLU A 2 4.16 22.37 -28.38
N MET A 3 5.07 21.41 -28.12
CA MET A 3 6.51 21.72 -28.01
C MET A 3 7.36 21.53 -29.28
N ILE A 4 6.85 20.82 -30.31
CA ILE A 4 7.59 20.63 -31.58
C ILE A 4 7.18 21.69 -32.62
N GLU A 5 5.94 22.16 -32.59
CA GLU A 5 5.52 23.33 -33.38
C GLU A 5 6.23 24.62 -32.96
N ASP A 6 6.71 24.71 -31.72
CA ASP A 6 7.45 25.87 -31.19
C ASP A 6 8.84 26.05 -31.81
N THR A 7 9.53 24.98 -32.20
CA THR A 7 10.85 25.11 -32.86
C THR A 7 10.73 25.52 -34.33
N ALA A 8 9.73 25.01 -35.03
CA ALA A 8 9.36 25.47 -36.37
C ALA A 8 8.75 26.90 -36.31
N GLY A 9 8.02 27.21 -35.24
CA GLY A 9 7.48 28.53 -34.92
C GLY A 9 8.58 29.55 -34.66
N ALA A 10 9.62 29.19 -33.90
CA ALA A 10 10.79 30.04 -33.66
C ALA A 10 11.57 30.34 -34.94
N GLY A 11 11.73 29.34 -35.84
CA GLY A 11 12.32 29.56 -37.17
C GLY A 11 11.50 30.52 -38.04
N ARG A 12 10.16 30.37 -38.05
CA ARG A 12 9.25 31.31 -38.72
C ARG A 12 9.27 32.70 -38.07
N HIS A 13 9.41 32.78 -36.74
CA HIS A 13 9.48 34.03 -35.99
C HIS A 13 10.78 34.79 -36.30
N CYS A 14 11.92 34.09 -36.41
CA CYS A 14 13.19 34.67 -36.86
C CYS A 14 13.11 35.17 -38.31
N GLN A 15 12.55 34.37 -39.23
CA GLN A 15 12.36 34.78 -40.63
C GLN A 15 11.41 35.99 -40.75
N CYS A 16 10.35 36.02 -39.93
CA CYS A 16 9.46 37.18 -39.80
C CYS A 16 10.19 38.40 -39.23
N ILE A 17 11.05 38.25 -38.22
CA ILE A 17 11.86 39.35 -37.68
C ILE A 17 12.85 39.88 -38.72
N GLU A 18 13.54 39.00 -39.45
CA GLU A 18 14.42 39.37 -40.58
C GLU A 18 13.65 40.17 -41.64
N THR A 19 12.44 39.70 -41.98
CA THR A 19 11.56 40.37 -42.95
C THR A 19 11.04 41.71 -42.39
N ILE A 20 10.59 41.77 -41.15
CA ILE A 20 10.07 43.00 -40.50
C ILE A 20 11.17 44.05 -40.35
N VAL A 21 12.40 43.66 -40.05
CA VAL A 21 13.56 44.58 -39.98
C VAL A 21 13.90 45.16 -41.36
N GLN A 22 13.80 44.36 -42.43
CA GLN A 22 13.99 44.84 -43.81
C GLN A 22 12.87 45.76 -44.30
N PHE A 23 11.64 45.54 -43.81
CA PHE A 23 10.45 46.26 -44.28
C PHE A 23 10.00 47.43 -43.39
N LEU A 24 10.65 47.71 -42.25
CA LEU A 24 10.32 48.86 -41.40
C LEU A 24 10.56 50.18 -42.18
N PRO A 25 9.50 50.90 -42.60
CA PRO A 25 9.65 52.24 -43.12
C PRO A 25 10.16 53.11 -41.98
N GLN A 26 10.85 54.20 -42.34
CA GLN A 26 11.44 55.21 -41.46
C GLN A 26 10.42 55.88 -40.50
N VAL A 27 9.86 55.14 -39.56
CA VAL A 27 8.88 55.62 -38.59
C VAL A 27 9.52 55.64 -37.21
N GLU A 28 9.85 56.87 -36.83
CA GLU A 28 10.03 57.41 -35.50
C GLU A 28 10.85 56.63 -34.47
N ARG A 29 12.04 57.19 -34.27
CA ARG A 29 12.75 57.31 -32.99
C ARG A 29 11.77 57.44 -31.82
N VAL A 30 11.61 56.42 -30.97
CA VAL A 30 11.65 56.52 -29.49
C VAL A 30 11.60 55.11 -28.86
N SER A 31 12.55 54.90 -27.94
CA SER A 31 12.64 53.88 -26.88
C SER A 31 12.79 52.39 -27.23
N LEU A 32 13.90 52.03 -27.88
CA LEU A 32 14.65 50.87 -27.42
C LEU A 32 16.14 51.23 -27.53
N GLY A 33 16.81 51.46 -26.41
CA GLY A 33 18.24 51.82 -26.35
C GLY A 33 19.19 50.70 -26.77
N VAL A 34 18.67 49.66 -27.43
CA VAL A 34 19.41 48.55 -27.98
C VAL A 34 19.45 48.75 -29.49
N SER A 35 20.66 48.79 -30.06
CA SER A 35 20.81 48.87 -31.52
C SER A 35 20.03 47.72 -32.15
N LYS A 36 19.21 47.98 -33.17
CA LYS A 36 18.44 46.92 -33.88
C LYS A 36 19.36 45.77 -34.33
N SER A 37 20.61 46.07 -34.64
CA SER A 37 21.67 45.09 -34.94
C SER A 37 21.99 44.15 -33.77
N SER A 38 22.10 44.66 -32.54
CA SER A 38 22.47 43.84 -31.38
C SER A 38 21.32 42.99 -30.86
N LEU A 39 20.05 43.40 -31.07
CA LEU A 39 18.90 42.51 -30.83
C LEU A 39 18.87 41.35 -31.82
N HIS A 40 19.13 41.64 -33.09
CA HIS A 40 19.18 40.63 -34.14
C HIS A 40 20.31 39.61 -33.91
N GLU A 41 21.51 40.09 -33.59
CA GLU A 41 22.65 39.22 -33.23
C GLU A 41 22.33 38.34 -32.02
N HIS A 42 21.77 38.92 -30.96
CA HIS A 42 21.39 38.15 -29.76
C HIS A 42 20.30 37.10 -30.07
N ALA A 43 19.26 37.44 -30.83
CA ALA A 43 18.21 36.50 -31.21
C ALA A 43 18.77 35.32 -32.03
N ARG A 44 19.69 35.62 -32.96
CA ARG A 44 20.38 34.61 -33.77
C ARG A 44 21.23 33.68 -32.90
N GLU A 45 22.01 34.22 -31.98
CA GLU A 45 22.82 33.41 -31.05
C GLU A 45 21.96 32.45 -30.20
N GLN A 46 20.82 32.94 -29.67
CA GLN A 46 19.90 32.09 -28.92
C GLN A 46 19.30 30.98 -29.80
N TYR A 47 18.95 31.30 -31.04
CA TYR A 47 18.45 30.32 -32.00
C TYR A 47 19.49 29.25 -32.31
N GLU A 48 20.74 29.62 -32.61
CA GLU A 48 21.81 28.67 -32.91
C GLU A 48 22.08 27.73 -31.74
N LYS A 49 22.02 28.25 -30.51
CA LYS A 49 22.12 27.43 -29.29
C LYS A 49 20.96 26.43 -29.20
N LEU A 50 19.72 26.88 -29.38
CA LEU A 50 18.55 26.01 -29.33
C LEU A 50 18.59 24.94 -30.46
N SER A 51 18.99 25.34 -31.66
CA SER A 51 19.19 24.45 -32.82
C SER A 51 20.23 23.36 -32.52
N THR A 52 21.35 23.75 -31.90
CA THR A 52 22.38 22.79 -31.47
C THR A 52 21.85 21.81 -30.42
N MET A 53 21.10 22.30 -29.43
CA MET A 53 20.48 21.45 -28.42
C MET A 53 19.45 20.48 -29.01
N HIS A 54 18.64 20.94 -29.97
CA HIS A 54 17.65 20.11 -30.65
C HIS A 54 18.31 18.99 -31.46
N LYS A 55 19.35 19.31 -32.24
CA LYS A 55 20.14 18.31 -32.98
C LYS A 55 20.77 17.28 -32.03
N ASN A 56 21.27 17.73 -30.88
CA ASN A 56 21.82 16.81 -29.88
C ASN A 56 20.73 15.90 -29.29
N MET A 57 19.56 16.45 -28.94
CA MET A 57 18.41 15.69 -28.46
C MET A 57 17.98 14.61 -29.46
N GLN A 58 17.89 14.94 -30.75
CA GLN A 58 17.56 13.97 -31.80
C GLN A 58 18.56 12.83 -31.88
N LYS A 59 19.87 13.12 -31.85
CA LYS A 59 20.93 12.09 -31.85
C LYS A 59 20.86 11.17 -30.62
N LEU A 60 20.55 11.72 -29.45
CA LEU A 60 20.35 10.92 -28.24
C LEU A 60 19.15 9.98 -28.39
N TYR A 61 18.06 10.45 -28.99
CA TYR A 61 16.89 9.61 -29.25
C TYR A 61 17.18 8.50 -30.26
N GLU A 62 17.92 8.79 -31.33
CA GLU A 62 18.41 7.76 -32.27
C GLU A 62 19.30 6.72 -31.57
N SER A 63 20.19 7.16 -30.68
CA SER A 63 21.02 6.27 -29.88
C SER A 63 20.20 5.35 -28.98
N ILE A 64 19.08 5.84 -28.42
CA ILE A 64 18.15 5.03 -27.62
C ILE A 64 17.47 3.99 -28.50
N GLY A 65 16.99 4.38 -29.69
CA GLY A 65 16.39 3.44 -30.65
C GLY A 65 17.36 2.33 -31.07
N ASN A 66 18.62 2.67 -31.34
CA ASN A 66 19.66 1.68 -31.62
C ASN A 66 19.92 0.75 -30.43
N TYR A 67 19.92 1.27 -29.20
CA TYR A 67 20.16 0.47 -28.00
C TYR A 67 19.01 -0.49 -27.68
N PHE A 68 17.77 -0.03 -27.80
CA PHE A 68 16.57 -0.85 -27.55
C PHE A 68 16.04 -1.57 -28.80
N ALA A 69 16.74 -1.44 -29.93
CA ALA A 69 16.41 -2.05 -31.22
C ALA A 69 14.99 -1.72 -31.73
N PHE A 70 14.63 -0.44 -31.74
CA PHE A 70 13.42 0.07 -32.39
C PHE A 70 13.75 1.22 -33.35
N ASP A 71 12.84 1.49 -34.29
CA ASP A 71 12.99 2.60 -35.24
C ASP A 71 12.58 3.94 -34.58
N PRO A 72 13.53 4.88 -34.34
CA PRO A 72 13.23 6.19 -33.76
C PRO A 72 12.26 7.03 -34.59
N HIS A 73 12.09 6.76 -35.89
CA HIS A 73 11.18 7.51 -36.74
C HIS A 73 9.75 6.97 -36.70
N SER A 74 9.55 5.74 -36.22
CA SER A 74 8.24 5.11 -36.11
C SER A 74 7.47 5.53 -34.85
N VAL A 75 8.16 5.99 -33.81
CA VAL A 75 7.58 6.38 -32.53
C VAL A 75 8.05 7.79 -32.19
N SER A 76 7.13 8.66 -31.81
CA SER A 76 7.50 10.02 -31.40
C SER A 76 8.18 10.03 -30.03
N LEU A 77 9.02 11.04 -29.80
CA LEU A 77 9.71 11.25 -28.52
C LEU A 77 8.71 11.41 -27.35
N GLU A 78 7.56 12.05 -27.60
CA GLU A 78 6.47 12.23 -26.64
C GLU A 78 5.82 10.89 -26.27
N ASP A 79 5.52 10.05 -27.27
CA ASP A 79 4.88 8.74 -27.05
C ASP A 79 5.80 7.77 -26.32
N PHE A 80 7.08 7.68 -26.75
CA PHE A 80 8.06 6.77 -26.14
C PHE A 80 8.23 7.04 -24.64
N PHE A 81 8.44 8.30 -24.25
CA PHE A 81 8.60 8.64 -22.84
C PHE A 81 7.28 8.64 -22.07
N GLY A 82 6.15 8.89 -22.75
CA GLY A 82 4.81 8.73 -22.18
C GLY A 82 4.54 7.28 -21.78
N GLU A 83 4.81 6.34 -22.68
CA GLU A 83 4.71 4.91 -22.41
C GLU A 83 5.67 4.47 -21.30
N LEU A 84 6.92 4.93 -21.31
CA LEU A 84 7.90 4.59 -20.27
C LEU A 84 7.50 5.14 -18.89
N ALA A 85 6.96 6.36 -18.84
CA ALA A 85 6.44 6.95 -17.60
C ALA A 85 5.24 6.14 -17.08
N ASN A 86 4.31 5.75 -17.96
CA ASN A 86 3.19 4.91 -17.59
C ASN A 86 3.66 3.52 -17.09
N PHE A 87 4.61 2.90 -17.79
CA PHE A 87 5.22 1.64 -17.37
C PHE A 87 5.81 1.75 -15.96
N ARG A 88 6.57 2.82 -15.67
CA ARG A 88 7.12 3.05 -14.33
C ARG A 88 6.02 3.15 -13.27
N LEU A 89 4.93 3.87 -13.55
CA LEU A 89 3.80 4.00 -12.63
C LEU A 89 3.15 2.65 -12.34
N LEU A 90 2.83 1.89 -13.40
CA LEU A 90 2.22 0.57 -13.28
C LEU A 90 3.12 -0.41 -12.54
N TYR A 91 4.43 -0.39 -12.81
CA TYR A 91 5.39 -1.24 -12.13
C TYR A 91 5.46 -0.94 -10.62
N MET A 92 5.45 0.34 -10.23
CA MET A 92 5.43 0.74 -8.82
C MET A 92 4.15 0.31 -8.09
N GLU A 93 2.99 0.43 -8.73
CA GLU A 93 1.74 -0.06 -8.12
C GLU A 93 1.74 -1.59 -8.02
N ALA A 94 2.19 -2.30 -9.05
CA ALA A 94 2.31 -3.76 -9.03
C ALA A 94 3.24 -4.26 -7.91
N VAL A 95 4.37 -3.58 -7.66
CA VAL A 95 5.27 -3.90 -6.53
C VAL A 95 4.54 -3.78 -5.20
N LYS A 96 3.76 -2.71 -5.01
CA LYS A 96 2.98 -2.46 -3.79
C LYS A 96 1.86 -3.47 -3.61
N GLU A 97 1.14 -3.81 -4.69
CA GLU A 97 0.09 -4.83 -4.68
C GLU A 97 0.65 -6.22 -4.37
N ASN A 98 1.80 -6.58 -4.95
CA ASN A 98 2.47 -7.84 -4.66
C ASN A 98 2.86 -7.97 -3.17
N HIS A 99 3.32 -6.87 -2.56
CA HIS A 99 3.61 -6.86 -1.13
C HIS A 99 2.35 -7.12 -0.29
N LYS A 100 1.27 -6.38 -0.56
CA LYS A 100 -0.03 -6.57 0.12
C LYS A 100 -0.58 -7.99 -0.06
N LYS A 101 -0.46 -8.55 -1.27
CA LYS A 101 -0.91 -9.91 -1.58
C LYS A 101 -0.16 -10.94 -0.73
N ARG A 102 1.17 -10.82 -0.64
CA ARG A 102 2.00 -11.70 0.19
C ARG A 102 1.60 -11.65 1.66
N GLU A 103 1.39 -10.46 2.22
CA GLU A 103 0.96 -10.32 3.62
C GLU A 103 -0.43 -10.94 3.87
N MET A 104 -1.35 -10.74 2.94
CA MET A 104 -2.70 -11.30 3.01
C MET A 104 -2.68 -12.84 2.95
N GLU A 105 -1.88 -13.40 2.05
CA GLU A 105 -1.70 -14.85 1.93
C GLU A 105 -1.14 -15.47 3.22
N GLU A 106 -0.15 -14.82 3.85
CA GLU A 106 0.38 -15.27 5.14
C GLU A 106 -0.68 -15.20 6.25
N LYS A 107 -1.49 -14.13 6.28
CA LYS A 107 -2.58 -13.98 7.26
C LYS A 107 -3.65 -15.06 7.09
N ILE A 108 -4.04 -15.35 5.85
CA ILE A 108 -5.02 -16.42 5.54
C ILE A 108 -4.45 -17.78 5.95
N LYS A 109 -3.18 -18.06 5.63
CA LYS A 109 -2.52 -19.32 5.98
C LYS A 109 -2.47 -19.52 7.50
N ARG A 110 -2.12 -18.48 8.25
CA ARG A 110 -2.12 -18.53 9.73
C ARG A 110 -3.52 -18.74 10.29
N ALA A 111 -4.54 -18.06 9.77
CA ALA A 111 -5.92 -18.25 10.21
C ALA A 111 -6.44 -19.66 9.93
N LYS A 112 -6.12 -20.25 8.78
CA LYS A 112 -6.48 -21.64 8.44
C LYS A 112 -5.84 -22.64 9.40
N LEU A 113 -4.52 -22.53 9.65
CA LEU A 113 -3.80 -23.41 10.58
C LEU A 113 -4.34 -23.29 12.02
N ALA A 114 -4.69 -22.09 12.46
CA ALA A 114 -5.27 -21.88 13.79
C ALA A 114 -6.66 -22.53 13.92
N LYS A 115 -7.51 -22.41 12.90
CA LYS A 115 -8.83 -23.05 12.86
C LYS A 115 -8.73 -24.57 12.86
N GLU A 116 -7.86 -25.14 12.03
CA GLU A 116 -7.64 -26.58 11.96
C GLU A 116 -7.11 -27.14 13.29
N LYS A 117 -6.16 -26.44 13.92
CA LYS A 117 -5.64 -26.82 15.24
C LYS A 117 -6.72 -26.79 16.32
N ALA A 118 -7.57 -25.75 16.33
CA ALA A 118 -8.66 -25.64 17.29
C ALA A 118 -9.72 -26.72 17.08
N GLU A 119 -10.02 -27.08 15.83
CA GLU A 119 -10.96 -28.15 15.50
C GLU A 119 -10.43 -29.52 15.91
N ARG A 120 -9.14 -29.80 15.64
CA ARG A 120 -8.48 -31.04 16.06
C ARG A 120 -8.47 -31.18 17.59
N GLU A 121 -8.11 -30.11 18.32
CA GLU A 121 -8.12 -30.14 19.79
C GLU A 121 -9.54 -30.33 20.34
N LYS A 122 -10.58 -29.75 19.70
CA LYS A 122 -11.97 -29.97 20.08
C LYS A 122 -12.41 -31.42 19.86
N GLN A 123 -12.05 -32.03 18.73
CA GLN A 123 -12.37 -33.43 18.43
C GLN A 123 -11.66 -34.39 19.41
N GLU A 124 -10.38 -34.15 19.72
CA GLU A 124 -9.63 -34.96 20.69
C GLU A 124 -10.25 -34.88 22.11
N ARG A 125 -10.67 -33.68 22.55
CA ARG A 125 -11.37 -33.52 23.84
C ARG A 125 -12.70 -34.25 23.86
N GLN A 126 -13.46 -34.20 22.75
CA GLN A 126 -14.72 -34.93 22.64
C GLN A 126 -14.52 -36.45 22.66
N GLN A 127 -13.50 -36.98 21.97
CA GLN A 127 -13.18 -38.40 21.98
C GLN A 127 -12.75 -38.89 23.36
N LYS A 128 -11.86 -38.15 24.05
CA LYS A 128 -11.45 -38.47 25.43
C LYS A 128 -12.63 -38.44 26.40
N LYS A 129 -13.54 -37.48 26.25
CA LYS A 129 -14.77 -37.42 27.04
C LYS A 129 -15.71 -38.61 26.78
N LYS A 130 -15.88 -39.01 25.51
CA LYS A 130 -16.68 -40.20 25.15
C LYS A 130 -16.09 -41.49 25.73
N GLN A 131 -14.77 -41.65 25.74
CA GLN A 131 -14.12 -42.82 26.37
C GLN A 131 -14.36 -42.90 27.88
N LEU A 132 -14.49 -41.77 28.56
CA LEU A 132 -14.78 -41.70 30.00
C LEU A 132 -16.27 -41.84 30.34
N ILE A 133 -17.15 -41.63 29.37
CA ILE A 133 -18.61 -41.63 29.52
C ILE A 133 -19.18 -42.55 28.44
N ASP A 134 -18.91 -43.84 28.54
CA ASP A 134 -19.60 -44.87 27.77
C ASP A 134 -20.79 -45.37 28.59
N MET A 135 -21.89 -44.64 28.55
CA MET A 135 -23.16 -45.02 29.21
C MET A 135 -24.08 -45.87 28.33
N ASN A 136 -23.66 -46.21 27.10
CA ASN A 136 -24.51 -46.92 26.13
C ASN A 136 -24.13 -48.39 25.93
N LYS A 137 -23.17 -48.93 26.67
CA LYS A 137 -23.01 -50.38 26.79
C LYS A 137 -23.96 -50.89 27.87
N GLU A 138 -25.16 -51.25 27.46
CA GLU A 138 -26.10 -52.05 28.24
C GLU A 138 -25.36 -53.31 28.75
N GLY A 139 -24.91 -53.30 30.01
CA GLY A 139 -24.25 -54.46 30.64
C GLY A 139 -23.41 -54.24 31.90
N ASP A 140 -22.77 -53.08 32.09
CA ASP A 140 -21.69 -52.92 33.10
C ASP A 140 -22.02 -51.93 34.24
N GLU A 141 -23.22 -51.98 34.83
CA GLU A 141 -23.61 -51.06 35.91
C GLU A 141 -22.74 -51.15 37.17
N THR A 142 -22.02 -52.26 37.38
CA THR A 142 -21.14 -52.46 38.54
C THR A 142 -19.72 -51.87 38.41
N GLY A 143 -19.27 -51.45 37.22
CA GLY A 143 -17.89 -50.97 36.99
C GLY A 143 -17.75 -49.48 36.67
N VAL A 144 -18.87 -48.80 36.38
CA VAL A 144 -18.88 -47.39 35.97
C VAL A 144 -18.52 -46.46 37.15
N MET A 145 -19.01 -46.75 38.36
CA MET A 145 -18.73 -45.91 39.53
C MET A 145 -17.24 -45.95 39.93
N ASP A 146 -16.62 -47.13 39.90
CA ASP A 146 -15.20 -47.28 40.22
C ASP A 146 -14.32 -46.58 39.17
N SER A 147 -14.67 -46.69 37.89
CA SER A 147 -13.98 -45.97 36.81
C SER A 147 -14.09 -44.44 36.95
N LEU A 148 -15.26 -43.93 37.37
CA LEU A 148 -15.46 -42.51 37.64
C LEU A 148 -14.66 -42.03 38.87
N MET A 149 -14.68 -42.81 39.95
CA MET A 149 -13.92 -42.52 41.17
C MET A 149 -12.42 -42.55 40.92
N GLU A 150 -11.92 -43.52 40.16
CA GLU A 150 -10.52 -43.62 39.74
C GLU A 150 -10.12 -42.42 38.87
N ALA A 151 -10.96 -41.98 37.93
CA ALA A 151 -10.69 -40.81 37.11
C ALA A 151 -10.67 -39.49 37.92
N LEU A 152 -11.49 -39.39 38.97
CA LEU A 152 -11.48 -38.26 39.91
C LEU A 152 -10.23 -38.28 40.80
N GLN A 153 -9.87 -39.44 41.34
CA GLN A 153 -8.76 -39.63 42.27
C GLN A 153 -7.39 -39.51 41.58
N SER A 154 -7.23 -40.07 40.38
CA SER A 154 -6.06 -39.89 39.51
C SER A 154 -5.96 -38.47 38.91
N GLY A 155 -7.02 -37.66 39.08
CA GLY A 155 -7.13 -36.32 38.54
C GLY A 155 -7.33 -36.25 37.03
N ALA A 156 -7.50 -37.39 36.35
CA ALA A 156 -7.76 -37.48 34.91
C ALA A 156 -9.04 -36.73 34.49
N ALA A 157 -10.07 -36.72 35.34
CA ALA A 157 -11.34 -36.02 35.13
C ALA A 157 -11.21 -34.50 35.00
N PHE A 158 -10.14 -33.89 35.50
CA PHE A 158 -9.96 -32.43 35.56
C PHE A 158 -8.85 -31.88 34.67
N ARG A 159 -8.18 -32.75 33.90
CA ARG A 159 -7.00 -32.35 33.09
C ARG A 159 -7.31 -31.26 32.06
N ASP A 160 -8.56 -31.14 31.61
CA ASP A 160 -8.94 -30.17 30.57
C ASP A 160 -9.11 -28.72 31.08
N ARG A 161 -9.30 -28.52 32.39
CA ARG A 161 -9.51 -27.17 32.97
C ARG A 161 -8.23 -26.38 33.20
N ARG A 162 -7.06 -27.03 33.18
CA ARG A 162 -5.75 -26.41 33.48
C ARG A 162 -5.05 -25.77 32.28
N LYS A 163 -5.60 -25.89 31.07
CA LYS A 163 -5.13 -25.12 29.89
C LYS A 163 -5.80 -23.75 29.76
N ARG A 164 -6.01 -23.04 30.87
CA ARG A 164 -6.18 -21.58 30.80
C ARG A 164 -4.78 -20.96 30.72
N THR A 165 -4.59 -20.07 29.75
CA THR A 165 -3.42 -19.21 29.53
C THR A 165 -2.74 -18.81 30.84
N PRO A 166 -1.39 -18.80 30.95
CA PRO A 166 -0.74 -18.43 32.19
C PRO A 166 -1.17 -16.99 32.52
N ARG A 167 -1.88 -16.84 33.64
CA ARG A 167 -2.13 -15.53 34.21
C ARG A 167 -0.82 -15.19 34.91
N ASN A 168 -0.01 -14.33 34.27
CA ASN A 168 1.21 -13.79 34.85
C ASN A 168 0.88 -13.31 36.26
N GLY A 169 1.35 -14.06 37.25
CA GLY A 169 1.24 -13.73 38.66
C GLY A 169 2.63 -13.35 39.12
N ASP A 170 2.83 -12.06 39.34
CA ASP A 170 3.65 -11.60 40.45
C ASP A 170 3.23 -10.17 40.80
N GLN A 171 2.45 -10.09 41.89
CA GLN A 171 2.68 -9.25 43.06
C GLN A 171 1.33 -9.00 43.76
N SER A 172 1.08 -9.77 44.82
CA SER A 172 0.26 -9.28 45.93
C SER A 172 1.11 -8.30 46.76
N PRO A 173 0.48 -7.35 47.45
CA PRO A 173 0.26 -7.63 48.85
C PRO A 173 -1.14 -7.28 49.36
N SER A 174 -1.49 -7.96 50.44
CA SER A 174 -2.51 -7.64 51.46
C SER A 174 -3.99 -7.63 51.06
N SER A 175 -4.71 -8.61 51.60
CA SER A 175 -6.16 -8.53 51.87
C SER A 175 -6.47 -7.39 52.85
N PRO A 176 -7.72 -6.87 52.87
CA PRO A 176 -8.67 -7.50 53.77
C PRO A 176 -10.13 -7.54 53.30
N SER A 177 -10.82 -8.54 53.85
CA SER A 177 -12.24 -8.51 54.24
C SER A 177 -13.33 -8.70 53.18
N SER A 178 -13.95 -9.86 53.31
CA SER A 178 -15.35 -10.20 53.05
C SER A 178 -16.31 -9.01 52.97
N ARG A 179 -16.96 -8.82 51.82
CA ARG A 179 -18.24 -8.13 51.75
C ARG A 179 -19.06 -8.65 50.56
N TRP A 180 -19.98 -9.56 50.87
CA TRP A 180 -21.11 -9.86 49.97
C TRP A 180 -21.92 -8.57 49.77
N PRO A 181 -22.32 -8.20 48.54
CA PRO A 181 -23.23 -7.08 48.36
C PRO A 181 -24.65 -7.55 48.66
N GLY A 182 -25.14 -7.18 49.84
CA GLY A 182 -26.56 -7.20 50.16
C GLY A 182 -27.30 -6.11 49.38
N ALA A 183 -28.49 -6.45 48.91
CA ALA A 183 -29.45 -5.53 48.30
C ALA A 183 -29.82 -4.41 49.29
N ASN A 184 -29.88 -3.17 48.82
CA ASN A 184 -30.87 -2.24 49.34
C ASN A 184 -31.27 -1.16 48.32
N TYR A 185 -32.56 -0.85 48.38
CA TYR A 185 -33.34 0.06 47.56
C TYR A 185 -33.08 1.53 47.91
N GLY A 186 -33.34 2.43 46.96
CA GLY A 186 -33.78 3.79 47.29
C GLY A 186 -33.06 4.96 46.61
N ASN A 187 -33.61 5.39 45.47
CA ASN A 187 -33.96 6.76 45.08
C ASN A 187 -32.95 7.93 45.05
N ARG A 188 -33.00 8.59 43.87
CA ARG A 188 -33.16 10.04 43.60
C ARG A 188 -31.97 10.83 42.96
N THR A 189 -32.17 11.12 41.66
CA THR A 189 -32.02 12.43 40.94
C THR A 189 -30.59 13.00 40.78
N LEU A 190 -30.10 13.48 39.62
CA LEU A 190 -30.62 14.42 38.61
C LEU A 190 -29.81 14.30 37.27
N VAL A 191 -30.51 14.47 36.12
CA VAL A 191 -30.24 15.42 34.98
C VAL A 191 -28.84 15.37 34.33
N SER A 192 -28.62 15.28 33.00
CA SER A 192 -29.27 15.86 31.82
C SER A 192 -28.90 15.04 30.58
N LEU A 193 -29.82 14.83 29.64
CA LEU A 193 -29.46 14.52 28.25
C LEU A 193 -28.94 15.81 27.59
N ALA A 194 -27.87 15.68 26.82
CA ALA A 194 -27.42 16.68 25.86
C ALA A 194 -27.89 16.26 24.46
N GLU A 195 -28.21 17.29 23.66
CA GLU A 195 -28.58 17.26 22.24
C GLU A 195 -27.59 16.49 21.35
#